data_AF-A0A537RMS5-F1
#
_entry.id   AF-A0A537RMS5-F1
#
_cell.length_a   1.000
_cell.length_b   1.000
_cell.length_c   1.000
_cell.angle_alpha   90.00
_cell.angle_beta   90.00
_cell.angle_gamma   90.00
#
_symmetry.space_group_name_H-M   'P 1'
#
loop_
_entity.id
_entity.type
_entity.pdbx_description
1 polymer ?
#
loop_
_entity_poly.entity_id
_entity_poly.type
_entity_poly.pdbx_seq_one_letter_code
_entity_poly.pdbx_strand_id
1 'polypeptide(L)' 'IKIIDVFMCKLRKKLAGPSNCKDYIETVWGRGYVLREPHANEAKPGMSLASDVSQNLNI' A
#
# COMPACT_ATOMS: atom_id res chain seq x y z
N ILE A 1 -21.80 1.31 -11.64
CA ILE A 1 -21.60 2.77 -11.86
C ILE A 1 -20.10 3.02 -12.01
N LYS A 2 -19.63 3.54 -13.17
CA LYS A 2 -18.20 3.59 -13.55
C LYS A 2 -17.48 4.91 -13.21
N ILE A 3 -18.21 5.91 -12.72
CA ILE A 3 -17.64 7.21 -12.38
C ILE A 3 -16.67 7.11 -11.19
N ILE A 4 -17.00 6.27 -10.21
CA ILE A 4 -16.19 6.05 -9.00
C ILE A 4 -14.88 5.36 -9.39
N ASP A 5 -14.91 4.34 -10.25
CA ASP A 5 -13.69 3.69 -10.78
C ASP A 5 -12.77 4.70 -11.49
N VAL A 6 -13.33 5.58 -12.33
CA VAL A 6 -12.54 6.59 -13.05
C VAL A 6 -11.90 7.60 -12.08
N PHE A 7 -12.64 8.05 -11.07
CA PHE A 7 -12.08 8.93 -10.03
C PHE A 7 -11.03 8.21 -9.18
N MET A 8 -11.25 6.95 -8.85
CA MET A 8 -10.31 6.13 -8.09
C MET A 8 -8.99 5.90 -8.82
N CYS A 9 -9.03 5.68 -10.14
CA CYS A 9 -7.83 5.63 -10.99
C CYS A 9 -7.06 6.96 -10.97
N LYS A 10 -7.77 8.11 -11.00
CA LYS A 10 -7.15 9.44 -10.93
C LYS A 10 -6.52 9.72 -9.56
N LEU A 11 -7.22 9.39 -8.48
CA LEU A 11 -6.72 9.59 -7.11
C LEU A 11 -5.47 8.74 -6.83
N ARG A 12 -5.49 7.46 -7.18
CA ARG A 12 -4.32 6.57 -7.02
C ARG A 12 -3.09 7.07 -7.77
N LYS A 13 -3.27 7.56 -9.00
CA LYS A 13 -2.17 8.18 -9.78
C LYS A 13 -1.59 9.42 -9.11
N LYS A 14 -2.43 10.29 -8.52
CA LYS A 14 -1.96 11.49 -7.82
C LYS A 14 -1.21 11.16 -6.52
N LEU A 15 -1.59 10.08 -5.85
CA LEU A 15 -0.95 9.63 -4.61
C LEU A 15 0.35 8.85 -4.88
N ALA A 16 0.46 8.12 -5.99
CA ALA A 16 1.68 7.37 -6.30
C ALA A 16 2.95 8.23 -6.45
N GLY A 17 2.82 9.49 -6.89
CA GLY A 17 3.96 10.40 -7.10
C GLY A 17 4.68 10.81 -5.81
N PRO A 18 4.02 11.49 -4.85
CA PRO A 18 4.66 11.98 -3.63
C PRO A 18 4.83 10.91 -2.53
N SER A 19 4.16 9.77 -2.63
CA SER A 19 4.01 8.86 -1.49
C SER A 19 4.93 7.65 -1.45
N ASN A 20 6.02 7.61 -2.23
CA ASN A 20 7.00 6.51 -2.20
C ASN A 20 6.36 5.11 -2.27
N CYS A 21 5.41 4.89 -3.19
CA CYS A 21 4.72 3.60 -3.35
C CYS A 21 3.91 3.13 -2.12
N LYS A 22 3.42 4.07 -1.31
CA LYS A 22 2.50 3.74 -0.21
C LYS A 22 1.06 3.69 -0.71
N ASP A 23 0.36 2.61 -0.38
CA ASP A 23 -1.03 2.40 -0.76
C ASP A 23 -1.97 3.03 0.29
N TYR A 24 -2.59 4.17 -0.03
CA TYR A 24 -3.54 4.85 0.86
C TYR A 24 -4.97 4.41 0.67
N ILE A 25 -5.32 3.80 -0.47
CA ILE A 25 -6.72 3.50 -0.79
C ILE A 25 -6.92 2.01 -1.01
N GLU A 26 -7.53 1.37 -0.03
CA GLU A 26 -7.88 -0.04 -0.07
C GLU A 26 -9.25 -0.25 -0.72
N THR A 27 -9.35 -1.23 -1.60
CA THR A 27 -10.62 -1.62 -2.22
C THR A 27 -11.17 -2.83 -1.46
N VAL A 28 -12.38 -2.67 -0.91
CA VAL A 28 -13.14 -3.76 -0.31
C VAL A 28 -14.28 -4.11 -1.26
N TRP A 29 -14.16 -5.28 -1.87
CA TRP A 29 -15.15 -5.79 -2.81
C TRP A 29 -16.53 -5.88 -2.15
N GLY A 30 -17.53 -5.27 -2.78
CA GLY A 30 -18.90 -5.20 -2.26
C GLY A 30 -19.13 -4.18 -1.12
N ARG A 31 -18.09 -3.46 -0.64
CA ARG A 31 -18.23 -2.41 0.40
C ARG A 31 -17.72 -1.02 -0.02
N GLY A 32 -16.85 -0.93 -1.02
CA GLY A 32 -16.35 0.34 -1.56
C GLY A 32 -14.85 0.55 -1.33
N TYR A 33 -14.46 1.79 -1.07
CA TYR A 33 -13.05 2.19 -0.92
C TYR A 33 -12.83 2.79 0.46
N VAL A 34 -11.70 2.48 1.08
CA VAL A 34 -11.30 2.99 2.39
C VAL A 34 -9.99 3.74 2.27
N LEU A 35 -9.96 4.98 2.77
CA LEU A 35 -8.72 5.76 2.87
C LEU A 35 -8.04 5.40 4.19
N ARG A 36 -6.79 4.94 4.12
CA ARG A 36 -5.92 4.69 5.28
C ARG A 36 -4.66 5.53 5.16
N GLU A 37 -4.13 5.91 6.31
CA GLU A 37 -2.77 6.38 6.39
C GLU A 37 -1.85 5.16 6.37
N PRO A 38 -0.81 5.13 5.51
CA PRO A 38 0.17 4.07 5.52
C PRO A 38 0.95 4.19 6.81
N HIS A 39 0.83 3.18 7.67
CA HIS A 39 1.65 3.10 8.88
C HIS A 39 3.13 3.21 8.47
N ALA A 40 3.90 4.00 9.20
CA ALA A 40 5.31 4.26 8.91
C ALA A 40 6.15 2.96 8.80
N ASN A 41 5.63 1.86 9.34
CA ASN A 41 6.25 0.54 9.38
C ASN A 41 5.70 -0.46 8.34
N GLU A 42 4.78 -0.04 7.47
CA GLU A 42 4.10 -0.90 6.47
C GLU A 42 4.38 -0.45 5.04
N ALA A 43 5.57 0.10 4.78
CA ALA A 43 6.11 0.03 3.42
C ALA A 43 6.24 -1.46 3.09
N LYS A 44 5.35 -1.99 2.24
CA LYS A 44 5.34 -3.41 1.84
C LYS A 44 6.78 -3.87 1.63
N PRO A 45 7.29 -4.86 2.39
CA PRO A 45 8.58 -5.47 2.14
C PRO A 45 8.40 -6.37 0.91
N GLY A 46 8.33 -5.76 -0.27
CA GLY A 46 8.06 -6.42 -1.54
C GLY A 46 8.91 -5.91 -2.69
N MET A 47 9.81 -4.95 -2.43
CA MET A 47 10.87 -4.57 -3.36
C MET A 47 12.21 -4.52 -2.60
N SER A 48 12.90 -5.66 -2.63
CA SER A 48 14.34 -5.87 -2.42
C SER A 48 14.98 -5.32 -1.12
N LEU A 49 15.00 -6.15 -0.07
CA LEU A 49 16.23 -6.43 0.67
C LEU A 49 16.17 -7.88 1.20
N ALA A 50 16.21 -8.84 0.28
CA ALA A 50 16.65 -10.18 0.64
C ALA A 50 18.18 -10.16 0.70
N SER A 51 18.70 -9.84 1.89
CA SER A 51 20.01 -10.33 2.34
C SER A 51 19.76 -11.06 3.66
N ASP A 52 19.29 -12.28 3.47
CA ASP A 52 19.45 -13.49 4.28
C ASP A 52 20.31 -13.45 5.57
N VAL A 53 19.71 -14.06 6.59
CA VAL A 53 20.30 -14.99 7.58
C VAL A 53 21.08 -14.40 8.76
N SER A 54 20.45 -14.34 9.94
CA SER A 54 20.62 -15.39 10.95
C SER A 54 19.67 -15.16 12.13
N GLN A 55 18.87 -16.18 12.43
CA GLN A 55 17.96 -16.24 13.56
C GLN A 55 18.71 -16.65 14.85
N ASN A 56 18.07 -16.30 15.97
CA ASN A 56 18.15 -16.91 17.31
C ASN A 56 19.26 -16.46 18.27
N LEU A 57 18.90 -15.43 19.05
CA LEU A 57 19.24 -15.36 20.46
C LEU A 57 18.25 -16.25 21.24
N ASN A 58 18.66 -17.48 21.58
CA ASN A 58 18.15 -18.22 22.75
C ASN A 58 19.03 -19.45 23.05
N ILE A 59 20.11 -19.26 23.82
CA ILE A 59 20.64 -20.03 24.97
C ILE A 59 21.73 -19.15 25.59
#